data_AF-A0A7X7DJD1-F1
#
_entry.id   AF-A0A7X7DJD1-F1
#
_cell.length_a   1.000
_cell.length_b   1.000
_cell.length_c   1.000
_cell.angle_alpha   90.00
_cell.angle_beta   90.00
_cell.angle_gamma   90.00
#
_symmetry.space_group_name_H-M   'P 1'
#
loop_
_entity.id
_entity.type
_entity.pdbx_description
1 polymer ?
#
loop_
_entity_poly.entity_id
_entity_poly.type
_entity_poly.pdbx_seq_one_letter_code
_entity_poly.pdbx_strand_id
1 'polypeptide(L)'
;MKTSTKQIASTVKPRHGFIDALVVHHQDFSSYVNLRNLLIFLIDRLSKLSDKEQITTYSTQISQTTVHLKSFSGTSEQDRDLERIIGDIIDESDTLVAMLDSSPADESDFEIQTLITARSTQIHWLCVCGLEELKRNLPSVH
;
A
#
# COMPACT_ATOMS: atom_id res chain seq x y z
N MET A 1 -13.13 -38.27 55.22
CA MET A 1 -14.37 -37.87 54.52
C MET A 1 -13.97 -37.29 53.18
N LYS A 2 -14.33 -37.97 52.08
CA LYS A 2 -13.95 -37.65 50.70
C LYS A 2 -15.13 -36.95 50.03
N THR A 3 -14.93 -35.76 49.48
CA THR A 3 -15.92 -35.13 48.60
C THR A 3 -15.70 -35.57 47.17
N SER A 4 -16.79 -36.08 46.62
CA SER A 4 -17.00 -36.59 45.27
C SER A 4 -17.03 -35.47 44.24
N THR A 5 -16.32 -35.65 43.13
CA THR A 5 -16.80 -35.15 41.82
C THR A 5 -16.53 -36.20 40.76
N LYS A 6 -17.61 -36.75 40.21
CA LYS A 6 -17.63 -37.73 39.12
C LYS A 6 -16.99 -37.15 37.87
N GLN A 7 -16.04 -37.89 37.29
CA GLN A 7 -15.66 -37.77 35.90
C GLN A 7 -16.88 -38.09 35.02
N ILE A 8 -17.36 -37.10 34.27
CA ILE A 8 -18.23 -37.35 33.11
C ILE A 8 -17.30 -37.31 31.90
N ALA A 9 -16.95 -38.50 31.41
CA ALA A 9 -16.35 -38.66 30.10
C ALA A 9 -17.32 -38.10 29.06
N SER A 10 -17.00 -36.95 28.45
CA SER A 10 -17.68 -36.51 27.24
C SER A 10 -16.95 -37.11 26.04
N THR A 11 -17.53 -38.17 25.51
CA THR A 11 -17.25 -38.70 24.17
C THR A 11 -17.61 -37.63 23.14
N VAL A 12 -16.63 -36.80 22.76
CA VAL A 12 -16.74 -35.92 21.59
C VAL A 12 -16.29 -36.71 20.36
N LYS A 13 -17.25 -37.06 19.50
CA LYS A 13 -16.97 -37.62 18.16
C LYS A 13 -16.23 -36.57 17.33
N PRO A 14 -15.18 -36.92 16.57
CA PRO A 14 -14.49 -35.97 15.70
C PRO A 14 -15.38 -35.65 14.50
N ARG A 15 -16.09 -34.51 14.55
CA ARG A 15 -16.67 -33.93 13.34
C ARG A 15 -15.53 -33.28 12.56
N HIS A 16 -15.24 -33.87 11.40
CA HIS A 16 -14.36 -33.30 10.40
C HIS A 16 -14.84 -31.89 10.02
N GLY A 17 -13.90 -30.96 9.93
CA GLY A 17 -14.12 -29.66 9.32
C GLY A 17 -14.32 -28.50 10.29
N PHE A 18 -13.42 -28.33 11.26
CA PHE A 18 -13.15 -27.00 11.80
C PHE A 18 -11.68 -26.71 11.48
N ILE A 19 -11.47 -25.96 10.40
CA ILE A 19 -10.28 -25.14 10.29
C ILE A 19 -10.40 -24.19 11.47
N ASP A 20 -9.51 -24.32 12.47
CA ASP A 20 -9.29 -23.24 13.42
C ASP A 20 -8.97 -22.01 12.57
N ALA A 21 -9.96 -21.15 12.39
CA ALA A 21 -9.75 -19.86 11.79
C ALA A 21 -8.85 -19.12 12.79
N LEU A 22 -7.55 -19.17 12.55
CA LEU A 22 -6.56 -18.36 13.21
C LEU A 22 -7.06 -16.92 13.07
N VAL A 23 -7.62 -16.39 14.15
CA VAL A 23 -8.05 -14.99 14.22
C VAL A 23 -6.76 -14.18 14.30
N VAL A 24 -6.16 -13.94 13.13
CA VAL A 24 -5.15 -12.90 12.95
C VAL A 24 -5.89 -11.58 13.17
N HIS A 25 -5.39 -10.76 14.09
CA HIS A 25 -6.02 -9.50 14.45
C HIS A 25 -6.36 -8.67 13.19
N HIS A 26 -7.66 -8.52 12.95
CA HIS A 26 -8.28 -8.15 11.67
C HIS A 26 -8.01 -6.69 11.23
N GLN A 27 -7.35 -5.89 12.06
CA GLN A 27 -7.16 -4.45 11.86
C GLN A 27 -5.92 -4.15 11.00
N ASP A 28 -4.87 -4.95 11.13
CA ASP A 28 -3.61 -4.75 10.39
C ASP A 28 -3.74 -5.23 8.94
N PHE A 29 -4.45 -6.33 8.71
CA PHE A 29 -4.67 -6.88 7.36
C PHE A 29 -5.45 -5.92 6.45
N SER A 30 -6.46 -5.23 6.99
CA SER A 30 -7.23 -4.22 6.25
C SER A 30 -6.34 -3.06 5.80
N SER A 31 -5.46 -2.59 6.69
CA SER A 31 -4.50 -1.52 6.41
C SER A 31 -3.50 -1.93 5.32
N TYR A 32 -2.93 -3.14 5.38
CA TYR A 32 -2.01 -3.63 4.35
C TYR A 32 -2.68 -3.81 2.99
N VAL A 33 -3.92 -4.30 2.95
CA VAL A 33 -4.71 -4.40 1.71
C VAL A 33 -4.98 -3.01 1.14
N ASN A 34 -5.32 -2.03 1.98
CA ASN A 34 -5.53 -0.65 1.55
C ASN A 34 -4.25 -0.03 0.99
N LEU A 35 -3.11 -0.20 1.67
CA LEU A 35 -1.83 0.29 1.18
C LEU A 35 -1.46 -0.35 -0.15
N ARG A 36 -1.58 -1.68 -0.27
CA ARG A 36 -1.37 -2.40 -1.54
C ARG A 36 -2.22 -1.80 -2.67
N ASN A 37 -3.49 -1.51 -2.41
CA ASN A 37 -4.39 -0.93 -3.40
C ASN A 37 -3.99 0.50 -3.78
N LEU A 38 -3.57 1.32 -2.81
CA LEU A 38 -3.06 2.67 -3.07
C LEU A 38 -1.80 2.64 -3.95
N LEU A 39 -0.84 1.75 -3.65
CA LEU A 39 0.38 1.59 -4.45
C LEU A 39 0.09 1.14 -5.89
N ILE A 40 -0.81 0.17 -6.06
CA ILE A 40 -1.23 -0.29 -7.40
C ILE A 40 -1.95 0.82 -8.16
N PHE A 41 -2.84 1.56 -7.50
CA PHE A 41 -3.54 2.69 -8.11
C PHE A 41 -2.54 3.77 -8.56
N LEU A 42 -1.57 4.10 -7.72
CA LEU A 42 -0.54 5.09 -8.04
C LEU A 42 0.26 4.66 -9.28
N ILE A 43 0.68 3.39 -9.37
CA ILE A 43 1.35 2.84 -10.55
C ILE A 43 0.50 3.02 -11.84
N ASP A 44 -0.80 2.71 -11.78
CA ASP A 44 -1.70 2.87 -12.93
C ASP A 44 -1.85 4.34 -13.36
N ARG A 45 -1.83 5.28 -12.41
CA ARG A 45 -1.88 6.72 -12.71
C ARG A 45 -0.59 7.22 -13.34
N LEU A 46 0.56 6.85 -12.77
CA LEU A 46 1.88 7.22 -13.27
C LEU A 46 2.10 6.72 -14.71
N SER A 47 1.62 5.51 -15.02
CA SER A 47 1.71 4.90 -16.35
C SER A 47 0.88 5.62 -17.41
N LYS A 48 -0.08 6.45 -17.00
CA LYS A 48 -0.96 7.22 -17.89
C LYS A 48 -0.57 8.69 -18.01
N LEU A 49 0.49 9.15 -17.32
CA LEU A 49 0.97 10.53 -17.42
C LEU A 49 1.48 10.92 -18.82
N SER A 50 1.70 9.97 -19.72
CA SER A 50 1.98 10.25 -21.13
C SER A 50 0.76 10.75 -21.91
N ASP A 51 -0.46 10.52 -21.40
CA ASP A 51 -1.70 11.01 -21.98
C ASP A 51 -1.97 12.45 -21.50
N LYS A 52 -1.60 13.40 -22.35
CA LYS A 52 -1.66 14.83 -22.05
C LYS A 52 -3.07 15.36 -21.90
N GLU A 53 -4.07 14.72 -22.51
CA GLU A 53 -5.47 15.15 -22.43
C GLU A 53 -6.03 15.06 -21.01
N GLN A 54 -5.45 14.18 -20.18
CA GLN A 54 -5.92 13.90 -18.83
C GLN A 54 -4.90 14.24 -17.73
N ILE A 55 -3.83 14.97 -18.06
CA ILE A 55 -2.72 15.23 -17.14
C ILE A 55 -3.17 15.91 -15.83
N THR A 56 -4.13 16.84 -15.90
CA THR A 56 -4.72 17.52 -14.74
C THR A 56 -5.54 16.57 -13.86
N THR A 57 -6.25 15.64 -14.49
CA THR A 57 -7.01 14.59 -13.79
C THR A 57 -6.06 13.64 -13.08
N TYR A 58 -4.99 13.21 -13.75
CA TYR A 58 -3.99 12.35 -13.14
C TYR A 58 -3.20 13.05 -12.04
N SER A 59 -2.83 14.33 -12.19
CA SER A 59 -2.21 15.14 -11.13
C SER A 59 -3.09 15.14 -9.87
N THR A 60 -4.39 15.40 -10.03
CA THR A 60 -5.37 15.38 -8.92
C THR A 60 -5.44 14.00 -8.25
N GLN A 61 -5.51 12.93 -9.03
CA GLN A 61 -5.61 11.56 -8.52
C GLN A 61 -4.34 11.10 -7.80
N ILE A 62 -3.15 11.49 -8.31
CA ILE A 62 -1.87 11.26 -7.65
C ILE A 62 -1.84 12.01 -6.32
N SER A 63 -2.17 13.30 -6.32
CA SER A 63 -2.24 14.13 -5.09
C SER A 63 -3.16 13.53 -4.03
N GLN A 64 -4.37 13.09 -4.40
CA GLN A 64 -5.31 12.43 -3.49
C GLN A 64 -4.74 11.12 -2.92
N THR A 65 -4.08 10.32 -3.75
CA THR A 65 -3.43 9.07 -3.32
C THR A 65 -2.31 9.36 -2.32
N THR A 66 -1.51 10.40 -2.55
CA THR A 66 -0.45 10.84 -1.64
C THR A 66 -1.01 11.28 -0.28
N VAL A 67 -2.15 11.97 -0.25
CA VAL A 67 -2.85 12.29 1.00
C VAL A 67 -3.27 11.03 1.76
N HIS A 68 -3.76 10.01 1.06
CA HIS A 68 -4.09 8.73 1.68
C HIS A 68 -2.84 8.00 2.20
N LEU A 69 -1.72 8.04 1.48
CA LEU A 69 -0.46 7.45 1.94
C LEU A 69 0.08 8.12 3.21
N LYS A 70 -0.06 9.45 3.34
CA LYS A 70 0.29 10.20 4.56
C LYS A 70 -0.50 9.76 5.80
N SER A 71 -1.68 9.16 5.62
CA SER A 71 -2.46 8.59 6.72
C SER A 71 -1.96 7.22 7.17
N PHE A 72 -1.10 6.56 6.37
CA PHE A 72 -0.54 5.26 6.67
C PHE A 72 0.76 5.34 7.49
N SER A 73 1.57 6.40 7.27
CA SER A 73 2.80 6.65 8.04
C SER A 73 2.47 6.84 9.52
N GLY A 74 2.88 5.88 10.37
CA GLY A 74 2.71 5.94 11.82
C GLY A 74 1.94 4.78 12.47
N THR A 75 1.74 3.63 11.80
CA THR A 75 0.87 2.56 12.32
C THR A 75 1.57 1.33 12.96
N SER A 76 2.87 1.10 12.80
CA SER A 76 3.57 0.08 13.63
C SER A 76 5.10 0.23 13.63
N GLU A 77 5.76 -0.07 14.76
CA GLU A 77 7.23 -0.10 14.90
C GLU A 77 7.91 -1.22 14.07
N GLN A 78 7.14 -2.17 13.54
CA GLN A 78 7.66 -3.40 12.93
C GLN A 78 8.04 -3.23 11.45
N ASP A 79 7.67 -2.12 10.81
CA ASP A 79 7.75 -1.93 9.36
C ASP A 79 8.56 -0.69 8.94
N ARG A 80 9.72 -0.45 9.57
CA ARG A 80 10.54 0.76 9.29
C ARG A 80 10.96 0.91 7.83
N ASP A 81 11.25 -0.19 7.14
CA ASP A 81 11.64 -0.14 5.73
C ASP A 81 10.44 0.24 4.84
N LEU A 82 9.26 -0.29 5.15
CA LEU A 82 8.02 0.08 4.47
C LEU A 82 7.64 1.54 4.75
N GLU A 83 7.78 2.00 5.99
CA GLU A 83 7.55 3.40 6.38
C GLU A 83 8.51 4.34 5.63
N ARG A 84 9.79 3.99 5.54
CA ARG A 84 10.78 4.74 4.76
C ARG A 84 10.40 4.79 3.28
N ILE A 85 10.04 3.65 2.68
CA ILE A 85 9.62 3.59 1.27
C ILE A 85 8.38 4.46 1.04
N ILE A 86 7.39 4.42 1.95
CA ILE A 86 6.19 5.26 1.85
C ILE A 86 6.54 6.74 1.97
N GLY A 87 7.46 7.11 2.86
CA GLY A 87 8.01 8.47 2.94
C GLY A 87 8.63 8.92 1.61
N ASP A 88 9.50 8.09 1.04
CA ASP A 88 10.14 8.36 -0.26
C ASP A 88 9.09 8.51 -1.39
N ILE A 89 8.02 7.70 -1.39
CA ILE A 89 6.91 7.81 -2.36
C ILE A 89 6.18 9.14 -2.21
N ILE A 90 5.90 9.55 -0.96
CA ILE A 90 5.17 10.78 -0.68
C ILE A 90 5.95 12.00 -1.16
N ASP A 91 7.23 12.10 -0.80
CA ASP A 91 8.08 13.24 -1.14
C ASP A 91 8.25 13.39 -2.67
N GLU A 92 8.48 12.27 -3.36
CA GLU A 92 8.60 12.27 -4.81
C GLU A 92 7.26 12.56 -5.51
N SER A 93 6.14 12.08 -4.95
CA SER A 93 4.81 12.36 -5.51
C SER A 93 4.40 13.82 -5.34
N ASP A 94 4.66 14.42 -4.17
CA ASP A 94 4.41 15.85 -3.93
C ASP A 94 5.24 16.70 -4.90
N THR A 95 6.50 16.31 -5.15
CA THR A 95 7.37 16.98 -6.12
C THR A 95 6.85 16.84 -7.55
N LEU A 96 6.42 15.64 -7.94
CA LEU A 96 5.85 15.38 -9.26
C LEU A 96 4.57 16.20 -9.48
N VAL A 97 3.65 16.24 -8.51
CA VAL A 97 2.41 17.03 -8.59
C VAL A 97 2.72 18.51 -8.75
N ALA A 98 3.66 19.05 -7.96
CA ALA A 98 4.09 20.44 -8.11
C ALA A 98 4.65 20.74 -9.52
N MET A 99 5.37 19.80 -10.13
CA MET A 99 5.85 19.94 -11.51
C MET A 99 4.72 19.88 -12.54
N LEU A 100 3.75 18.98 -12.36
CA LEU A 100 2.58 18.86 -13.25
C LEU A 100 1.71 20.12 -13.19
N ASP A 101 1.54 20.70 -12.01
CA ASP A 101 0.70 21.88 -11.79
C ASP A 101 1.39 23.19 -12.20
N SER A 102 2.74 23.22 -12.20
CA SER A 102 3.53 24.40 -12.62
C SER A 102 3.93 24.38 -14.10
N SER A 103 3.82 23.23 -14.78
CA SER A 103 4.11 23.14 -16.20
C SER A 103 3.02 23.88 -17.00
N PRO A 104 3.35 24.98 -17.71
CA PRO A 104 2.39 25.59 -18.61
C PRO A 104 2.00 24.58 -19.69
N ALA A 105 0.74 24.63 -20.12
CA ALA A 105 0.18 23.74 -21.13
C ALA A 105 0.85 23.85 -22.52
N ASP A 106 1.85 24.73 -22.68
CA ASP A 106 2.65 24.86 -23.89
C ASP A 106 3.87 23.92 -23.86
N GLU A 107 3.73 22.86 -24.65
CA GLU A 107 4.43 21.58 -24.67
C GLU A 107 5.91 21.58 -25.12
N SER A 108 6.65 22.68 -25.07
CA SER A 108 7.96 22.71 -25.74
C SER A 108 9.17 22.31 -24.88
N ASP A 109 9.00 22.12 -23.58
CA ASP A 109 10.16 21.89 -22.69
C ASP A 109 10.47 20.40 -22.52
N PHE A 110 11.21 19.86 -23.49
CA PHE A 110 11.71 18.47 -23.49
C PHE A 110 12.42 18.10 -22.17
N GLU A 111 13.08 19.06 -21.52
CA GLU A 111 13.77 18.85 -20.24
C GLU A 111 12.77 18.59 -19.11
N ILE A 112 11.69 19.37 -19.03
CA ILE A 112 10.61 19.17 -18.05
C ILE A 112 9.94 17.82 -18.27
N GLN A 113 9.61 17.46 -19.51
CA GLN A 113 8.98 16.18 -19.82
C GLN A 113 9.89 14.99 -19.47
N THR A 114 11.20 15.12 -19.69
CA THR A 114 12.19 14.12 -19.29
C THR A 114 12.24 13.97 -17.77
N LEU A 115 12.19 15.08 -17.03
CA LEU A 115 12.20 15.07 -15.57
C LEU A 115 10.90 14.47 -14.98
N ILE A 116 9.73 14.82 -15.54
CA ILE A 116 8.44 14.20 -15.19
C ILE A 116 8.51 12.68 -15.40
N THR A 117 9.05 12.24 -16.53
CA THR A 117 9.19 10.82 -16.86
C THR A 117 10.14 10.10 -15.89
N ALA A 118 11.29 10.70 -15.58
CA ALA A 118 12.26 10.15 -14.64
C ALA A 118 11.66 10.00 -13.24
N ARG A 119 10.98 11.04 -12.72
CA ARG A 119 10.32 11.00 -11.41
C ARG A 119 9.17 10.00 -11.38
N SER A 120 8.33 9.97 -12.41
CA SER A 120 7.25 8.99 -12.53
C SER A 120 7.79 7.55 -12.47
N THR A 121 8.91 7.28 -13.16
CA THR A 121 9.59 5.98 -13.13
C THR A 121 10.15 5.66 -11.74
N GLN A 122 10.75 6.65 -11.06
CA GLN A 122 11.26 6.49 -9.69
C GLN A 122 10.13 6.14 -8.71
N ILE A 123 9.00 6.86 -8.76
CA ILE A 123 7.84 6.57 -7.90
C ILE A 123 7.27 5.18 -8.22
N HIS A 124 7.20 4.81 -9.50
CA HIS A 124 6.77 3.46 -9.89
C HIS A 124 7.66 2.40 -9.24
N TRP A 125 8.98 2.55 -9.34
CA TRP A 125 9.93 1.62 -8.70
C TRP A 125 9.76 1.56 -7.18
N LEU A 126 9.61 2.71 -6.51
CA LEU A 126 9.34 2.75 -5.07
C LEU A 126 8.04 2.04 -4.70
N CYS A 127 6.98 2.18 -5.50
CA CYS A 127 5.73 1.45 -5.30
C CYS A 127 5.93 -0.06 -5.42
N VAL A 128 6.73 -0.52 -6.39
CA VAL A 128 7.08 -1.95 -6.52
C VAL A 128 7.87 -2.43 -5.29
N CYS A 129 8.85 -1.66 -4.83
CA CYS A 129 9.57 -1.98 -3.59
C CYS A 129 8.63 -2.09 -2.38
N GLY A 130 7.69 -1.15 -2.22
CA GLY A 130 6.69 -1.19 -1.16
C GLY A 130 5.79 -2.43 -1.27
N LEU A 131 5.37 -2.80 -2.48
CA LEU A 131 4.59 -4.01 -2.72
C LEU A 131 5.37 -5.31 -2.41
N GLU A 132 6.67 -5.35 -2.66
CA GLU A 132 7.52 -6.49 -2.29
C GLU A 132 7.71 -6.58 -0.78
N GLU A 133 7.87 -5.45 -0.09
CA GLU A 133 7.99 -5.44 1.37
C GLU A 133 6.69 -5.90 2.05
N LEU A 134 5.54 -5.47 1.52
CA LEU A 134 4.23 -5.96 1.95
C LEU A 134 4.07 -7.49 1.80
N LYS A 135 4.66 -8.08 0.76
CA LYS A 135 4.61 -9.55 0.58
C LYS A 135 5.45 -10.28 1.62
N ARG A 136 6.58 -9.71 2.05
CA ARG A 136 7.47 -10.31 3.05
C ARG A 136 6.84 -10.35 4.44
N ASN A 137 6.02 -9.34 4.76
CA ASN A 137 5.39 -9.20 6.07
C ASN A 137 4.05 -9.94 6.19
N LEU A 138 3.57 -10.59 5.11
CA LEU A 138 2.44 -11.51 5.19
C LEU A 138 2.89 -12.86 5.76
N PRO A 139 2.22 -13.40 6.78
CA PRO A 139 2.56 -14.70 7.34
C PRO A 139 2.47 -15.77 6.24
N SER A 140 3.58 -16.44 5.96
CA SER A 140 3.63 -17.60 5.07
C SER A 140 2.72 -18.69 5.64
N VAL A 141 1.64 -19.01 4.94
CA VAL A 141 0.80 -20.15 5.27
C VAL A 141 1.60 -21.41 4.97
N HIS A 142 2.15 -22.05 6.01
CA HIS A 142 2.80 -23.36 5.96
C HIS A 142 1.92 -24.41 6.61
#